data_AF-T0T5Y3-F1
#
_entry.id   AF-T0T5Y3-F1
#
_cell.length_a   1.000
_cell.length_b   1.000
_cell.length_c   1.000
_cell.angle_alpha   90.00
_cell.angle_beta   90.00
_cell.angle_gamma   90.00
#
_symmetry.space_group_name_H-M   'P 1'
#
loop_
_entity.id
_entity.type
_entity.pdbx_description
1 polymer ?
#
loop_
_entity_poly.entity_id
_entity_poly.type
_entity_poly.pdbx_seq_one_letter_code
_entity_poly.pdbx_strand_id
1 'polypeptide(L)'
;MSEYITEPFEDKGKYQVLPSAGRAFSIIFDNKSEAHKFSISLMLGAAPSPSQSPDFYTELKTENGTRYLEVAPLKKVEEEAGFDISECCQSGCSGCPYYGQ
;
A
#
# COMPACT_ATOMS: atom_id res chain seq x y z
N MET A 1 12.85 -0.22 12.12
CA MET A 1 12.14 0.03 10.85
C MET A 1 10.75 -0.53 11.00
N SER A 2 9.72 0.22 10.62
CA SER A 2 8.34 -0.30 10.66
C SER A 2 8.18 -1.29 9.52
N GLU A 3 8.02 -2.57 9.85
CA GLU A 3 7.74 -3.61 8.86
C GLU A 3 6.26 -3.56 8.50
N TYR A 4 5.94 -3.54 7.20
CA TYR A 4 4.57 -3.56 6.69
C TYR A 4 4.37 -4.83 5.86
N ILE A 5 3.23 -5.49 6.07
CA ILE A 5 2.88 -6.72 5.36
C ILE A 5 1.64 -6.49 4.50
N THR A 6 1.59 -7.24 3.39
CA THR A 6 0.42 -7.29 2.51
C THR A 6 -0.31 -8.61 2.72
N GLU A 7 -1.59 -8.54 3.10
CA GLU A 7 -2.44 -9.70 3.31
C GLU A 7 -3.71 -9.61 2.44
N PRO A 8 -4.36 -10.72 2.08
CA PRO A 8 -5.68 -10.66 1.47
C PRO A 8 -6.71 -10.05 2.44
N PHE A 9 -7.67 -9.30 1.90
CA PHE A 9 -8.74 -8.64 2.64
C PHE A 9 -10.10 -9.11 2.11
N GLU A 10 -10.94 -9.63 3.01
CA GLU A 10 -12.34 -10.07 2.80
C GLU A 10 -12.61 -10.73 1.42
N ASP A 11 -12.22 -12.01 1.22
CA ASP A 11 -12.63 -13.02 0.20
C ASP A 11 -12.81 -12.63 -1.30
N LYS A 12 -12.83 -11.34 -1.64
CA LYS A 12 -13.26 -10.73 -2.92
C LYS A 12 -12.09 -10.06 -3.64
N GLY A 13 -10.92 -10.68 -3.59
CA GLY A 13 -9.75 -10.21 -4.35
C GLY A 13 -9.17 -8.87 -3.89
N LYS A 14 -9.62 -8.33 -2.75
CA LYS A 14 -9.02 -7.15 -2.13
C LYS A 14 -7.79 -7.54 -1.30
N TYR A 15 -6.90 -6.58 -1.12
CA TYR A 15 -5.68 -6.73 -0.34
C TYR A 15 -5.57 -5.59 0.65
N GLN A 16 -4.89 -5.85 1.75
CA GLN A 16 -4.65 -4.87 2.80
C GLN A 16 -3.18 -4.75 3.11
N VAL A 17 -2.75 -3.53 3.41
CA VAL A 17 -1.43 -3.22 3.95
C VAL A 17 -1.59 -2.86 5.42
N LEU A 18 -0.89 -3.58 6.29
CA LEU A 18 -0.90 -3.35 7.73
C LEU A 18 0.50 -3.43 8.33
N PRO A 19 0.73 -2.81 9.51
CA PRO A 19 1.99 -2.98 10.22
C PRO A 19 2.14 -4.45 10.67
N SER A 20 3.34 -5.01 10.49
CA SER A 20 3.71 -6.34 10.98
C SER A 20 3.58 -6.41 12.51
N ALA A 21 3.93 -5.32 13.19
CA ALA A 21 3.81 -5.17 14.64
C ALA A 21 2.61 -4.28 15.01
N GLY A 22 1.49 -4.92 15.33
CA GLY A 22 0.27 -4.26 15.82
C GLY A 22 -0.69 -3.85 14.70
N ARG A 23 -1.96 -4.23 14.85
CA ARG A 23 -3.04 -3.90 13.88
C ARG A 23 -3.65 -2.53 14.19
N ALA A 24 -2.83 -1.48 14.15
CA ALA A 24 -3.31 -0.12 14.38
C ALA A 24 -4.18 0.38 13.21
N PHE A 25 -3.81 0.02 11.98
CA PHE A 25 -4.54 0.37 10.77
C PHE A 25 -4.41 -0.72 9.70
N SER A 26 -5.30 -0.66 8.72
CA SER A 26 -5.34 -1.51 7.55
C SER A 26 -5.70 -0.66 6.34
N ILE A 27 -4.82 -0.60 5.33
CA ILE A 27 -5.03 0.20 4.12
C ILE A 27 -5.48 -0.74 3.00
N ILE A 28 -6.69 -0.54 2.49
CA ILE A 28 -7.35 -1.45 1.55
C ILE A 28 -7.04 -1.05 0.10
N PHE A 29 -6.80 -2.06 -0.72
CA PHE A 29 -6.52 -1.97 -2.15
C PHE A 29 -7.31 -3.03 -2.90
N ASP A 30 -7.71 -2.72 -4.14
CA ASP A 30 -8.46 -3.65 -5.00
C ASP A 30 -7.59 -4.73 -5.66
N ASN A 31 -6.26 -4.58 -5.64
CA ASN A 31 -5.35 -5.61 -6.16
C ASN A 31 -4.06 -5.73 -5.35
N LYS A 32 -3.43 -6.92 -5.45
CA LYS A 32 -2.21 -7.27 -4.72
C LYS A 32 -1.03 -6.37 -5.09
N SER A 33 -0.93 -6.02 -6.37
CA SER A 33 0.20 -5.28 -6.92
C SER A 33 0.28 -3.86 -6.34
N GLU A 34 -0.84 -3.14 -6.27
CA GLU A 34 -0.93 -1.82 -5.64
C GLU A 34 -0.64 -1.92 -4.13
N ALA A 35 -1.23 -2.88 -3.43
CA ALA A 35 -0.97 -3.08 -2.01
C ALA A 35 0.53 -3.35 -1.73
N HIS A 36 1.14 -4.23 -2.52
CA HIS A 36 2.54 -4.55 -2.36
C HIS A 36 3.44 -3.35 -2.63
N LYS A 37 3.24 -2.64 -3.75
CA LYS A 37 3.98 -1.41 -4.07
C LYS A 37 3.86 -0.39 -2.94
N PHE A 38 2.65 -0.18 -2.43
CA PHE A 38 2.41 0.76 -1.33
C PHE A 38 3.11 0.33 -0.03
N SER A 39 3.12 -0.97 0.28
CA SER A 39 3.86 -1.50 1.43
C SER A 39 5.36 -1.23 1.34
N ILE A 40 5.95 -1.35 0.14
CA ILE A 40 7.35 -0.98 -0.11
C ILE A 40 7.54 0.53 0.05
N SER A 41 6.68 1.36 -0.53
CA SER A 41 6.74 2.82 -0.39
C SER A 41 6.68 3.28 1.07
N LEU A 42 5.84 2.64 1.90
CA LEU A 42 5.78 2.88 3.34
C LEU A 42 7.08 2.48 4.05
N MET A 43 7.68 1.35 3.68
CA MET A 43 8.96 0.89 4.27
C MET A 43 10.13 1.80 3.89
N LEU A 44 10.15 2.28 2.64
CA LEU A 44 11.18 3.20 2.13
C LEU A 44 10.96 4.65 2.60
N GLY A 45 9.82 4.95 3.24
CA GLY A 45 9.47 6.31 3.66
C GLY A 45 9.08 7.24 2.49
N ALA A 46 8.81 6.68 1.31
CA ALA A 46 8.31 7.41 0.15
C ALA A 46 6.82 7.76 0.29
N ALA A 47 6.05 6.92 1.00
CA ALA A 47 4.66 7.19 1.38
C ALA A 47 4.55 7.48 2.88
N PRO A 48 3.78 8.51 3.31
CA PRO A 48 3.58 8.80 4.71
C PRO A 48 2.63 7.77 5.33
N SER A 49 2.93 7.27 6.53
CA SER A 49 1.99 6.41 7.26
C SER A 49 0.72 7.16 7.69
N PRO A 50 -0.40 6.47 7.96
CA PRO A 50 -1.62 7.10 8.46
C PRO A 50 -1.43 7.92 9.74
N SER A 51 -0.46 7.56 10.57
CA SER A 51 -0.08 8.31 11.77
C SER A 51 0.69 9.60 11.45
N GLN A 52 1.40 9.65 10.32
CA GLN A 52 2.20 10.80 9.90
C GLN A 52 1.40 11.80 9.06
N SER A 53 0.48 11.32 8.22
CA SER A 53 -0.36 12.18 7.38
C SER A 53 -1.76 11.58 7.28
N PRO A 54 -2.61 11.77 8.30
CA PRO A 54 -3.97 11.25 8.30
C PRO A 54 -4.80 11.77 7.13
N ASP A 55 -4.57 13.00 6.67
CA ASP A 55 -5.22 13.60 5.49
C ASP A 55 -4.86 12.93 4.15
N PHE A 56 -3.82 12.08 4.12
CA PHE A 56 -3.50 11.25 2.94
C PHE A 56 -4.49 10.09 2.78
N TYR A 57 -5.23 9.75 3.84
CA TYR A 57 -6.07 8.58 3.91
C TYR A 57 -7.53 8.94 4.20
N THR A 58 -8.44 8.17 3.63
CA THR A 58 -9.86 8.22 3.96
C THR A 58 -10.18 7.05 4.87
N GLU A 59 -10.71 7.31 6.08
CA GLU A 59 -11.18 6.25 6.95
C GLU A 59 -12.52 5.70 6.46
N LEU A 60 -12.57 4.39 6.25
CA LEU A 60 -13.78 3.68 5.86
C LEU A 60 -14.59 3.21 7.06
N LYS A 61 -13.92 2.52 7.98
CA LYS A 61 -14.52 1.96 9.18
C LYS A 61 -13.44 1.74 10.24
N THR A 62 -13.87 1.67 11.49
CA THR A 62 -13.02 1.20 12.58
C THR A 62 -13.67 -0.03 13.20
N GLU A 63 -12.96 -1.15 13.24
CA GLU A 63 -13.47 -2.42 13.76
C GLU A 63 -12.39 -3.10 14.61
N ASN A 64 -12.75 -3.60 15.79
CA ASN A 64 -11.82 -4.23 16.75
C ASN A 64 -10.57 -3.38 17.07
N GLY A 65 -10.71 -2.05 17.09
CA GLY A 65 -9.59 -1.12 17.31
C GLY A 65 -8.63 -0.97 16.12
N THR A 66 -8.92 -1.63 14.98
CA THR A 66 -8.20 -1.45 13.72
C THR A 66 -8.93 -0.44 12.86
N ARG A 67 -8.22 0.59 12.38
CA ARG A 67 -8.76 1.58 11.45
C ARG A 67 -8.57 1.10 10.02
N TYR A 68 -9.66 0.92 9.28
CA TYR A 68 -9.65 0.55 7.87
C TYR A 68 -9.68 1.81 7.03
N LEU A 69 -8.68 1.95 6.17
CA LEU A 69 -8.36 3.16 5.44
C LEU A 69 -8.26 2.87 3.95
N GLU A 70 -8.51 3.87 3.12
CA GLU A 70 -8.17 3.87 1.69
C GLU A 70 -7.31 5.09 1.38
N VAL A 71 -6.45 4.99 0.37
CA VAL A 71 -5.68 6.14 -0.12
C VAL A 71 -6.63 7.12 -0.79
N ALA A 72 -6.61 8.39 -0.36
CA ALA A 72 -7.55 9.39 -0.87
C ALA A 72 -7.39 9.56 -2.39
N PRO A 73 -8.48 9.54 -3.18
CA PRO A 73 -8.43 9.56 -4.64
C PRO A 73 -7.79 10.82 -5.21
N LEU A 74 -7.87 11.95 -4.50
CA LEU A 74 -7.25 13.22 -4.92
C LEU A 74 -5.72 13.17 -4.98
N LYS A 75 -5.07 12.26 -4.23
CA LYS A 75 -3.60 12.09 -4.27
C LYS A 75 -3.13 10.99 -5.23
N LYS A 76 -4.03 10.10 -5.67
CA LYS A 76 -3.73 9.18 -6.79
C LYS A 76 -3.43 9.94 -8.08
N VAL A 77 -4.04 11.11 -8.26
CA VAL A 77 -3.88 11.96 -9.47
C VAL A 77 -2.56 12.75 -9.48
N GLU A 78 -1.97 13.06 -8.31
CA GLU A 78 -0.66 13.73 -8.24
C GLU A 78 0.51 12.74 -8.42
N GLU A 79 0.35 11.46 -8.08
CA GLU A 79 1.36 10.42 -8.38
C GLU A 79 1.45 10.08 -9.88
N GLU A 80 0.39 10.31 -10.68
CA GLU A 80 0.42 10.16 -12.15
C GLU A 80 1.31 11.18 -12.87
N ALA A 81 1.76 12.24 -12.19
CA ALA A 81 2.64 13.26 -12.77
C ALA A 81 4.13 13.11 -12.41
N GLY A 82 4.52 12.10 -11.64
CA GLY A 82 5.94 11.98 -11.26
C GLY A 82 6.38 10.74 -10.48
N PHE A 83 5.51 9.75 -10.23
CA PHE A 83 5.95 8.47 -9.68
C PHE A 83 6.02 7.43 -10.80
N ASP A 84 7.11 7.51 -11.57
CA ASP A 84 7.48 6.50 -12.56
C ASP A 84 7.88 5.22 -11.84
N ILE A 85 6.87 4.42 -11.48
CA ILE A 85 6.99 3.04 -10.97
C ILE A 85 7.75 2.11 -11.92
N SER A 86 8.15 2.57 -13.12
CA SER A 86 9.04 1.81 -14.00
C SER A 86 10.48 1.76 -13.47
N GLU A 87 10.90 2.63 -12.53
CA GLU A 87 12.22 2.54 -11.91
C GLU A 87 12.34 1.48 -10.81
N CYS A 88 11.23 1.01 -10.22
CA CYS A 88 11.29 -0.14 -9.31
C CYS A 88 11.64 -1.46 -10.02
N CYS A 89 11.67 -1.49 -11.36
CA CYS A 89 12.09 -2.65 -12.15
C CYS A 89 13.61 -2.71 -12.43
N GLN A 90 14.40 -1.71 -12.04
CA GLN A 90 15.84 -1.69 -12.37
C GLN A 90 16.75 -2.36 -11.33
N SER A 91 16.21 -2.85 -10.21
CA SER A 91 16.99 -3.55 -9.18
C SER A 91 16.24 -4.74 -8.58
N GLY A 92 16.13 -5.83 -9.35
CA GLY A 92 16.19 -7.19 -8.79
C GLY A 92 14.98 -7.71 -7.99
N CYS A 93 13.74 -7.28 -8.30
CA CYS A 93 12.57 -7.97 -7.76
C CYS A 93 12.39 -9.33 -8.47
N SER A 94 12.75 -10.42 -7.80
CA SER A 94 12.54 -11.81 -8.25
C SER A 94 11.05 -12.13 -8.42
N GLY A 95 10.46 -11.79 -9.58
CA GLY A 95 9.06 -12.17 -9.86
C GLY A 95 8.33 -11.48 -11.02
N CYS A 96 8.99 -10.71 -11.91
CA CYS A 96 8.30 -10.12 -13.06
C CYS A 96 8.13 -11.13 -14.22
N PRO A 97 6.90 -11.35 -14.74
CA PRO A 97 6.61 -12.36 -15.77
C PRO A 97 6.96 -11.94 -17.21
N TYR A 98 7.80 -10.93 -17.42
CA TYR A 98 8.35 -10.62 -18.74
C TYR A 98 9.75 -11.23 -18.90
N TYR A 99 9.82 -12.56 -18.77
CA TYR A 99 10.91 -13.35 -19.32
C TYR A 99 10.31 -14.34 -20.30
N GLY A 100 10.41 -14.02 -21.59
CA GLY A 100 10.06 -14.93 -22.68
C GLY A 100 9.04 -14.37 -23.67
N GLN A 101 9.45 -13.44 -24.52
CA GLN A 101 9.66 -13.77 -25.94
C GLN A 101 10.58 -12.74 -26.60
#